data_AF-A0A9P4Q6J5-F1
#
_entry.id   AF-A0A9P4Q6J5-F1
#
_cell.length_a   1.000
_cell.length_b   1.000
_cell.length_c   1.000
_cell.angle_alpha   90.00
_cell.angle_beta   90.00
_cell.angle_gamma   90.00
#
_symmetry.space_group_name_H-M   'P 1'
#
loop_
_entity.id
_entity.type
_entity.pdbx_description
1 polymer ?
#
loop_
_entity_poly.entity_id
_entity_poly.type
_entity_poly.pdbx_seq_one_letter_code
_entity_poly.pdbx_strand_id
1 'polypeptide(L)'
;MASFDLASPTSSSNIPSNQPSYPASESDRYDEDDDPSTLPYPRELERSDFLSSNFDPQTYLSTLRNRHQTLTDLRSDLRQRSQLLNRELLDLVNGNYEEFLSLGSDLRGGEEMVEGVRVGVLGFKREVEGIKEKVSEREKEVGELLEEKKDIRKDVMLGRGLLEVEAEIGLLEGRLGIVEKEAQDDEEEDDADEDDDDEDDDEDDETIASASIVALKQVKRLQGLCDRYVLITRRVARLGAELPFFVGQRPRVTEIRKTLLLDLATALREAKTTKEPNVVLPLLRLYGDLDAETEGVKVLKAA
;
A
#
# COMPACT_ATOMS: atom_id res chain seq x y z
N MET A 1 8.21 -9.38 20.38
CA MET A 1 9.06 -9.43 21.59
C MET A 1 8.33 -10.24 22.63
N ALA A 2 8.72 -11.51 22.81
CA ALA A 2 8.25 -12.36 23.89
C ALA A 2 9.51 -12.97 24.52
N SER A 3 9.79 -12.52 25.74
CA SER A 3 10.95 -12.88 26.55
C SER A 3 10.73 -14.23 27.22
N PHE A 4 11.67 -15.15 27.03
CA PHE A 4 11.75 -16.43 27.74
C PHE A 4 12.64 -16.22 28.97
N ASP A 5 12.02 -16.14 30.16
CA ASP A 5 12.71 -16.14 31.45
C ASP A 5 12.80 -17.59 31.98
N LEU A 6 14.02 -18.11 32.12
CA LEU A 6 14.29 -19.37 32.82
C LEU A 6 14.88 -19.05 34.18
N ALA A 7 14.10 -19.28 35.23
CA ALA A 7 14.51 -19.18 36.62
C ALA A 7 15.55 -20.26 36.96
N SER A 8 16.68 -19.84 37.50
CA SER A 8 17.68 -20.70 38.14
C SER A 8 17.28 -20.96 39.60
N PRO A 9 17.45 -22.17 40.15
CA PRO A 9 17.53 -22.34 41.59
C PRO A 9 19.00 -22.48 42.04
N THR A 10 19.49 -21.42 42.67
CA THR A 10 20.61 -21.46 43.62
C THR A 10 20.14 -21.98 44.98
N SER A 11 20.90 -22.90 45.58
CA SER A 11 21.03 -23.12 47.04
C SER A 11 22.18 -24.13 47.21
N SER A 12 23.44 -23.76 47.48
CA SER A 12 24.00 -23.14 48.69
C SER A 12 23.51 -23.76 50.00
N SER A 13 24.26 -24.76 50.47
CA SER A 13 24.50 -25.09 51.89
C SER A 13 25.86 -25.80 51.92
N ASN A 14 26.98 -25.13 52.24
CA ASN A 14 27.41 -24.64 53.54
C ASN A 14 27.28 -25.73 54.62
N ILE A 15 28.39 -26.24 55.16
CA ILE A 15 28.87 -26.15 56.57
C ILE A 15 29.90 -27.30 56.75
N PRO A 16 30.90 -27.29 57.66
CA PRO A 16 31.93 -26.30 57.96
C PRO A 16 33.36 -26.92 57.98
N SER A 17 34.38 -26.07 57.96
CA SER A 17 35.72 -26.44 58.43
C SER A 17 35.66 -26.66 59.94
N ASN A 18 36.00 -27.85 60.44
CA ASN A 18 36.17 -28.09 61.87
C ASN A 18 37.42 -28.94 62.12
N GLN A 19 38.52 -28.23 62.31
CA GLN A 19 39.80 -28.74 62.77
C GLN A 19 39.80 -28.70 64.31
N PRO A 20 39.97 -29.82 65.03
CA PRO A 20 40.37 -29.78 66.42
C PRO A 20 41.89 -29.71 66.52
N SER A 21 42.33 -28.63 67.12
CA SER A 21 43.66 -28.34 67.64
C SER A 21 44.15 -29.41 68.62
N TYR A 22 45.36 -29.91 68.40
CA TYR A 22 46.14 -30.65 69.40
C TYR A 22 46.80 -29.65 70.37
N PRO A 23 46.88 -29.93 71.68
CA PRO A 23 47.98 -29.46 72.49
C PRO A 23 48.96 -30.61 72.76
N ALA A 24 50.21 -30.30 72.46
CA ALA A 24 51.38 -31.14 72.58
C ALA A 24 51.71 -31.56 74.02
N SER A 25 52.41 -32.68 74.15
CA SER A 25 53.46 -32.84 75.15
C SER A 25 54.60 -33.60 74.50
N GLU A 26 55.50 -32.82 73.89
CA GLU A 26 56.85 -33.24 73.61
C GLU A 26 57.78 -32.20 74.19
N SER A 27 58.58 -32.63 75.15
CA SER A 27 59.85 -31.99 75.50
C SER A 27 60.86 -33.13 75.57
N ASP A 28 61.66 -33.29 74.53
CA ASP A 28 63.02 -32.73 74.50
C ASP A 28 63.79 -33.24 73.27
N ARG A 29 64.15 -32.28 72.40
CA ARG A 29 65.45 -32.14 71.68
C ARG A 29 65.76 -33.22 70.62
N TYR A 30 66.05 -32.91 69.35
CA TYR A 30 67.01 -31.95 68.78
C TYR A 30 66.66 -31.68 67.28
N ASP A 31 67.21 -30.59 66.73
CA ASP A 31 67.20 -30.14 65.32
C ASP A 31 67.20 -31.27 64.26
N GLU A 32 66.23 -31.34 63.34
CA GLU A 32 66.03 -30.56 62.09
C GLU A 32 66.58 -31.35 60.86
N ASP A 33 65.67 -31.72 59.94
CA ASP A 33 65.85 -32.26 58.57
C ASP A 33 65.56 -33.76 58.21
N ASP A 34 64.95 -34.61 59.05
CA ASP A 34 64.63 -36.01 58.61
C ASP A 34 63.36 -36.65 59.24
N ASP A 35 62.19 -36.00 59.11
CA ASP A 35 60.89 -36.62 59.45
C ASP A 35 60.27 -37.32 58.22
N PRO A 36 60.15 -38.67 58.19
CA PRO A 36 59.54 -39.41 57.07
C PRO A 36 58.03 -39.15 56.92
N SER A 37 57.38 -38.46 57.87
CA SER A 37 55.98 -38.02 57.76
C SER A 37 55.79 -36.81 56.82
N THR A 38 56.89 -36.14 56.45
CA THR A 38 56.94 -35.03 55.46
C THR A 38 57.07 -35.56 54.01
N LEU A 39 57.10 -36.88 53.81
CA LEU A 39 57.14 -37.47 52.47
C LEU A 39 55.76 -37.36 51.78
N PRO A 40 55.72 -36.93 50.50
CA PRO A 40 54.46 -36.78 49.78
C PRO A 40 53.78 -38.13 49.56
N TYR A 41 52.54 -38.27 50.05
CA TYR A 41 51.71 -39.43 49.75
C TYR A 41 51.39 -39.51 48.25
N PRO A 42 51.28 -40.72 47.67
CA PRO A 42 50.77 -40.89 46.32
C PRO A 42 49.35 -40.32 46.24
N ARG A 43 49.11 -39.46 45.25
CA ARG A 43 47.75 -38.96 44.96
C ARG A 43 46.84 -40.14 44.54
N GLU A 44 45.53 -39.98 44.57
CA GLU A 44 44.58 -40.99 44.06
C GLU A 44 44.49 -40.96 42.53
N LEU A 45 44.17 -42.08 41.87
CA LEU A 45 43.95 -42.11 40.42
C LEU A 45 42.70 -41.31 40.01
N GLU A 46 42.91 -40.13 39.40
CA GLU A 46 41.82 -39.24 39.03
C GLU A 46 40.95 -39.82 37.90
N ARG A 47 39.66 -39.48 37.89
CA ARG A 47 38.72 -39.99 36.88
C ARG A 47 38.90 -39.38 35.51
N SER A 48 39.27 -38.12 35.47
CA SER A 48 39.62 -37.32 34.29
C SER A 48 40.61 -38.04 33.38
N ASP A 49 41.64 -38.67 33.95
CA ASP A 49 42.71 -39.35 33.22
C ASP A 49 42.22 -40.48 32.30
N PHE A 50 41.08 -41.08 32.63
CA PHE A 50 40.51 -42.22 31.91
C PHE A 50 39.42 -41.83 30.91
N LEU A 51 39.08 -40.55 30.81
CA LEU A 51 38.04 -40.03 29.91
C LEU A 51 38.60 -39.54 28.57
N SER A 52 39.92 -39.57 28.38
CA SER A 52 40.54 -39.15 27.13
C SER A 52 40.17 -40.10 25.98
N SER A 53 39.79 -39.56 24.82
CA SER A 53 39.39 -40.33 23.64
C SER A 53 40.49 -41.21 23.04
N ASN A 54 41.77 -40.88 23.30
CA ASN A 54 42.95 -41.63 22.86
C ASN A 54 43.72 -42.21 24.04
N PHE A 55 43.02 -42.74 25.05
CA PHE A 55 43.66 -43.31 26.24
C PHE A 55 44.58 -44.49 25.85
N ASP A 56 45.88 -44.35 26.10
CA ASP A 56 46.84 -45.44 25.99
C ASP A 56 47.33 -45.86 27.39
N PRO A 57 47.05 -47.09 27.83
CA PRO A 57 47.47 -47.57 29.14
C PRO A 57 49.00 -47.59 29.29
N GLN A 58 49.76 -47.82 28.21
CA GLN A 58 51.22 -47.89 28.31
C GLN A 58 51.82 -46.50 28.55
N THR A 59 51.38 -45.50 27.78
CA THR A 59 51.76 -44.10 27.97
C THR A 59 51.28 -43.60 29.34
N TYR A 60 50.06 -43.92 29.76
CA TYR A 60 49.53 -43.52 31.07
C TYR A 60 50.35 -44.12 32.23
N LEU A 61 50.58 -45.43 32.24
CA LEU A 61 51.39 -46.05 33.31
C LEU A 61 52.83 -45.52 33.34
N SER A 62 53.37 -45.07 32.20
CA SER A 62 54.69 -44.45 32.13
C SER A 62 54.75 -43.06 32.79
N THR A 63 53.67 -42.27 32.72
CA THR A 63 53.61 -40.95 33.38
C THR A 63 53.44 -41.06 34.89
N LEU A 64 52.91 -42.19 35.38
CA LEU A 64 52.75 -42.48 36.81
C LEU A 64 54.04 -42.90 37.53
N ARG A 65 55.15 -43.09 36.80
CA ARG A 65 56.44 -43.55 37.36
C ARG A 65 57.04 -42.59 38.39
N ASN A 66 56.67 -41.30 38.36
CA ASN A 66 57.18 -40.25 39.24
C ASN A 66 56.40 -40.10 40.56
N ARG A 67 55.49 -41.03 40.86
CA ARG A 67 54.54 -40.92 41.98
C ARG A 67 54.98 -41.62 43.27
N HIS A 68 56.20 -42.15 43.31
CA HIS A 68 56.80 -42.81 44.48
C HIS A 68 55.90 -43.90 45.13
N GLN A 69 55.11 -44.61 44.33
CA GLN A 69 54.19 -45.66 44.78
C GLN A 69 54.75 -47.07 44.48
N THR A 70 54.43 -48.06 45.31
CA THR A 70 54.78 -49.46 44.99
C THR A 70 53.87 -50.03 43.90
N LEU A 71 54.40 -50.91 43.05
CA LEU A 71 53.61 -51.57 41.99
C LEU A 71 52.44 -52.39 42.54
N THR A 72 52.59 -52.93 43.75
CA THR A 72 51.53 -53.67 44.44
C THR A 72 50.37 -52.77 44.82
N ASP A 73 50.66 -51.56 45.25
CA ASP A 73 49.68 -50.56 45.68
C ASP A 73 48.95 -49.92 44.48
N LEU A 74 49.69 -49.59 43.42
CA LEU A 74 49.09 -49.14 42.15
C LEU A 74 48.13 -50.20 41.57
N ARG A 75 48.48 -51.49 41.69
CA ARG A 75 47.64 -52.58 41.24
C ARG A 75 46.36 -52.73 42.09
N SER A 76 46.43 -52.53 43.39
CA SER A 76 45.21 -52.53 44.24
C SER A 76 44.32 -51.34 43.93
N ASP A 77 44.90 -50.14 43.75
CA ASP A 77 44.14 -48.93 43.46
C ASP A 77 43.40 -49.03 42.10
N LEU A 78 44.08 -49.51 41.05
CA LEU A 78 43.45 -49.79 39.75
C LEU A 78 42.32 -50.82 39.84
N ARG A 79 42.48 -51.86 40.68
CA ARG A 79 41.44 -52.88 40.88
C ARG A 79 40.24 -52.33 41.64
N GLN A 80 40.47 -51.56 42.70
CA GLN A 80 39.42 -50.91 43.48
C GLN A 80 38.62 -49.95 42.60
N ARG A 81 39.30 -49.14 41.79
CA ARG A 81 38.66 -48.22 40.87
C ARG A 81 37.86 -48.91 39.77
N SER A 82 38.36 -50.03 39.23
CA SER A 82 37.60 -50.86 38.30
C SER A 82 36.33 -51.43 38.92
N GLN A 83 36.38 -51.90 40.17
CA GLN A 83 35.19 -52.39 40.89
C GLN A 83 34.18 -51.28 41.16
N LEU A 84 34.66 -50.10 41.55
CA LEU A 84 33.81 -48.92 41.78
C LEU A 84 33.10 -48.50 40.48
N LEU A 85 33.83 -48.43 39.36
CA LEU A 85 33.26 -48.13 38.04
C LEU A 85 32.22 -49.16 37.61
N ASN A 86 32.44 -50.45 37.86
CA ASN A 86 31.45 -51.49 37.56
C ASN A 86 30.17 -51.32 38.39
N ARG A 87 30.29 -50.90 39.66
CA ARG A 87 29.12 -50.60 40.49
C ARG A 87 28.39 -49.35 39.98
N GLU A 88 29.11 -48.28 39.71
CA GLU A 88 28.54 -47.06 39.13
C GLU A 88 27.83 -47.32 37.80
N LEU A 89 28.38 -48.18 36.94
CA LEU A 89 27.76 -48.57 35.68
C LEU A 89 26.43 -49.28 35.92
N LEU A 90 26.40 -50.24 36.85
CA LEU A 90 25.15 -50.93 37.21
C LEU A 90 24.14 -49.96 37.83
N ASP A 91 24.58 -49.05 38.69
CA ASP A 91 23.71 -48.05 39.31
C ASP A 91 23.16 -47.07 38.26
N LEU A 92 23.96 -46.66 37.26
CA LEU A 92 23.52 -45.81 36.15
C LEU A 92 22.55 -46.54 35.23
N VAL A 93 22.85 -47.80 34.89
CA VAL A 93 21.98 -48.61 34.05
C VAL A 93 20.65 -48.85 34.75
N ASN A 94 20.67 -49.22 36.03
CA ASN A 94 19.45 -49.46 36.79
C ASN A 94 18.68 -48.18 37.08
N GLY A 95 19.36 -47.07 37.35
CA GLY A 95 18.76 -45.76 37.61
C GLY A 95 18.08 -45.15 36.39
N ASN A 96 18.65 -45.37 35.19
CA ASN A 96 18.15 -44.77 33.95
C ASN A 96 17.43 -45.79 33.04
N TYR A 97 17.21 -47.02 33.50
CA TYR A 97 16.59 -48.08 32.68
C TYR A 97 15.18 -47.69 32.21
N GLU A 98 14.40 -47.08 33.09
CA GLU A 98 13.05 -46.60 32.78
C GLU A 98 13.08 -45.49 31.72
N GLU A 99 14.06 -44.57 31.80
CA GLU A 99 14.23 -43.50 30.82
C GLU A 99 14.59 -44.08 29.44
N PHE A 100 15.54 -45.02 29.37
CA PHE A 100 15.91 -45.65 28.09
C PHE A 100 14.77 -46.44 27.46
N LEU A 101 13.96 -47.14 28.27
CA LEU A 101 12.77 -47.83 27.76
C LEU A 101 11.69 -46.86 27.30
N SER A 102 11.46 -45.77 28.03
CA SER A 102 10.51 -44.72 27.64
C SER A 102 10.93 -44.02 26.34
N LEU A 103 12.22 -43.72 26.18
CA LEU A 103 12.78 -43.16 24.95
C LEU A 103 12.63 -44.14 23.79
N GLY A 104 12.89 -45.42 24.02
CA GLY A 104 12.67 -46.48 23.04
C GLY A 104 11.20 -46.61 22.62
N SER A 105 10.25 -46.46 23.56
CA SER A 105 8.82 -46.46 23.23
C SER A 105 8.36 -45.20 22.49
N ASP A 106 8.91 -44.03 22.84
CA ASP A 106 8.54 -42.77 22.20
C ASP A 106 9.12 -42.65 20.78
N LEU A 107 10.34 -43.14 20.55
CA LEU A 107 10.90 -43.25 19.20
C LEU A 107 10.13 -44.28 18.37
N ARG A 108 9.58 -45.33 18.99
CA ARG A 108 8.80 -46.36 18.32
C ARG A 108 7.40 -45.83 17.98
N GLY A 109 7.29 -45.24 16.79
CA GLY A 109 6.07 -44.61 16.28
C GLY A 109 6.25 -43.13 15.99
N GLY A 110 7.33 -42.52 16.46
CA GLY A 110 7.71 -41.14 16.10
C GLY A 110 7.94 -40.96 14.59
N GLU A 111 8.47 -41.99 13.91
CA GLU A 111 8.64 -41.97 12.45
C GLU A 111 7.31 -41.85 11.70
N GLU A 112 6.27 -42.57 12.15
CA GLU A 112 4.93 -42.49 11.56
C GLU A 112 4.29 -41.11 11.78
N MET A 113 4.45 -40.54 12.98
CA MET A 113 3.98 -39.19 13.28
C MET A 113 4.67 -38.13 12.42
N VAL A 114 5.99 -38.24 12.24
CA VAL A 114 6.77 -37.32 11.40
C VAL A 114 6.36 -37.45 9.94
N GLU A 115 6.18 -38.67 9.43
CA GLU A 115 5.74 -38.87 8.05
C GLU A 115 4.29 -38.38 7.85
N GLY A 116 3.41 -38.56 8.84
CA GLY A 116 2.06 -38.00 8.83
C GLY A 116 2.04 -36.47 8.75
N VAL A 117 2.88 -35.80 9.56
CA VAL A 117 3.06 -34.34 9.49
C VAL A 117 3.63 -33.93 8.14
N ARG A 118 4.62 -34.65 7.62
CA ARG A 118 5.22 -34.36 6.32
C ARG A 118 4.20 -34.43 5.19
N VAL A 119 3.38 -35.48 5.16
CA VAL A 119 2.31 -35.64 4.17
C VAL A 119 1.26 -34.54 4.35
N GLY A 120 0.87 -34.20 5.58
CA GLY A 120 -0.05 -33.11 5.86
C GLY A 120 0.45 -31.75 5.36
N VAL A 121 1.73 -31.43 5.59
CA VAL A 121 2.36 -30.20 5.11
C VAL A 121 2.44 -30.17 3.59
N LEU A 122 2.73 -31.31 2.95
CA LEU A 122 2.74 -31.41 1.48
C LEU A 122 1.33 -31.22 0.90
N GLY A 123 0.30 -31.78 1.54
CA GLY A 123 -1.10 -31.57 1.18
C GLY A 123 -1.49 -30.10 1.27
N PHE A 124 -1.19 -29.48 2.41
CA PHE A 124 -1.46 -28.05 2.62
C PHE A 124 -0.72 -27.17 1.60
N LYS A 125 0.55 -27.46 1.31
CA LYS A 125 1.31 -26.74 0.28
C LYS A 125 0.61 -26.80 -1.07
N ARG A 126 0.14 -27.99 -1.48
CA ARG A 126 -0.59 -28.17 -2.75
C ARG A 126 -1.91 -27.40 -2.76
N GLU A 127 -2.64 -27.40 -1.66
CA GLU A 127 -3.88 -26.62 -1.54
C GLU A 127 -3.63 -25.12 -1.67
N VAL A 128 -2.60 -24.59 -1.00
CA VAL A 128 -2.20 -23.19 -1.10
C VAL A 128 -1.77 -22.83 -2.52
N GLU A 129 -1.00 -23.69 -3.18
CA GLU A 129 -0.62 -23.49 -4.60
C GLU A 129 -1.86 -23.44 -5.51
N GLY A 130 -2.84 -24.34 -5.30
CA GLY A 130 -4.09 -24.33 -6.05
C GLY A 130 -4.95 -23.09 -5.78
N ILE A 131 -4.97 -22.58 -4.55
CA ILE A 131 -5.64 -21.31 -4.24
C ILE A 131 -4.93 -20.15 -4.93
N LYS A 132 -3.59 -20.11 -4.88
CA LYS A 132 -2.79 -19.07 -5.52
C LYS A 132 -3.03 -19.02 -7.04
N GLU A 133 -3.10 -20.17 -7.69
CA GLU A 133 -3.40 -20.26 -9.13
C GLU A 133 -4.78 -19.67 -9.45
N LYS A 134 -5.82 -20.07 -8.71
CA LYS A 134 -7.19 -19.54 -8.88
C LYS A 134 -7.27 -18.03 -8.63
N VAL A 135 -6.53 -17.53 -7.64
CA VAL A 135 -6.47 -16.09 -7.37
C VAL A 135 -5.79 -15.35 -8.51
N SER A 136 -4.68 -15.88 -9.04
CA SER A 136 -3.98 -15.28 -10.17
C SER A 136 -4.81 -15.29 -11.45
N GLU A 137 -5.60 -16.34 -11.69
CA GLU A 137 -6.54 -16.41 -12.81
C GLU A 137 -7.62 -15.32 -12.70
N ARG A 138 -8.25 -15.21 -11.52
CA ARG A 138 -9.24 -14.16 -11.25
C ARG A 138 -8.67 -12.75 -11.32
N GLU A 139 -7.43 -12.56 -10.88
CA GLU A 139 -6.74 -11.28 -10.97
C GLU A 139 -6.60 -10.83 -12.43
N LYS A 140 -6.24 -11.76 -13.33
CA LYS A 140 -6.16 -11.49 -14.78
C LYS A 140 -7.52 -11.18 -15.37
N GLU A 141 -8.53 -11.99 -15.09
CA GLU A 141 -9.90 -11.77 -15.57
C GLU A 141 -10.44 -10.41 -15.12
N VAL A 142 -10.26 -10.05 -13.84
CA VAL A 142 -10.64 -8.73 -13.32
C VAL A 142 -9.83 -7.62 -13.99
N GLY A 143 -8.55 -7.83 -14.24
CA GLY A 143 -7.71 -6.89 -14.97
C GLY A 143 -8.24 -6.58 -16.37
N GLU A 144 -8.58 -7.62 -17.13
CA GLU A 144 -9.17 -7.50 -18.48
C GLU A 144 -10.53 -6.78 -18.44
N LEU A 145 -11.41 -7.16 -17.52
CA LEU A 145 -12.71 -6.52 -17.35
C LEU A 145 -12.61 -5.04 -16.93
N LEU A 146 -11.58 -4.67 -16.15
CA LEU A 146 -11.35 -3.29 -15.78
C LEU A 146 -10.86 -2.44 -16.96
N GLU A 147 -10.03 -3.01 -17.83
CA GLU A 147 -9.59 -2.35 -19.06
C GLU A 147 -10.78 -2.14 -20.02
N GLU A 148 -11.59 -3.18 -20.24
CA GLU A 148 -12.83 -3.08 -21.02
C GLU A 148 -13.78 -2.01 -20.44
N LYS A 149 -14.00 -2.03 -19.12
CA LYS A 149 -14.82 -1.01 -18.44
C LYS A 149 -14.28 0.40 -18.63
N LYS A 150 -12.96 0.58 -18.65
CA LYS A 150 -12.32 1.88 -18.87
C LYS A 150 -12.57 2.37 -20.29
N ASP A 151 -12.48 1.51 -21.28
CA ASP A 151 -12.72 1.85 -22.68
C ASP A 151 -14.19 2.16 -22.94
N ILE A 152 -15.11 1.33 -22.44
CA ILE A 152 -16.56 1.62 -22.48
C ILE A 152 -16.85 2.97 -21.82
N ARG A 153 -16.21 3.30 -20.70
CA ARG A 153 -16.41 4.61 -20.07
C ARG A 153 -15.95 5.77 -20.96
N LYS A 154 -14.83 5.63 -21.68
CA LYS A 154 -14.39 6.66 -22.64
C LYS A 154 -15.41 6.82 -23.76
N ASP A 155 -15.92 5.71 -24.30
CA ASP A 155 -16.91 5.72 -25.37
C ASP A 155 -18.23 6.34 -24.90
N VAL A 156 -18.67 6.04 -23.68
CA VAL A 156 -19.86 6.67 -23.07
C VAL A 156 -19.64 8.16 -22.84
N MET A 157 -18.46 8.59 -22.39
CA MET A 157 -18.15 10.02 -22.22
C MET A 157 -18.14 10.75 -23.57
N LEU A 158 -17.56 10.12 -24.60
CA LEU A 158 -17.57 10.64 -25.97
C LEU A 158 -19.01 10.72 -26.51
N GLY A 159 -19.80 9.66 -26.37
CA GLY A 159 -21.20 9.60 -26.77
C GLY A 159 -22.06 10.68 -26.09
N ARG A 160 -21.91 10.85 -24.77
CA ARG A 160 -22.59 11.92 -24.02
C ARG A 160 -22.18 13.30 -24.52
N GLY A 161 -20.89 13.53 -24.75
CA GLY A 161 -20.41 14.80 -25.31
C GLY A 161 -20.94 15.09 -26.71
N LEU A 162 -21.10 14.05 -27.55
CA LEU A 162 -21.71 14.19 -28.87
C LEU A 162 -23.19 14.59 -28.79
N LEU A 163 -23.96 13.92 -27.93
CA LEU A 163 -25.39 14.23 -27.70
C LEU A 163 -25.57 15.63 -27.11
N GLU A 164 -24.68 16.04 -26.21
CA GLU A 164 -24.73 17.37 -25.60
C GLU A 164 -24.52 18.46 -26.66
N VAL A 165 -23.53 18.28 -27.55
CA VAL A 165 -23.32 19.21 -28.68
C VAL A 165 -24.52 19.21 -29.63
N GLU A 166 -25.11 18.05 -29.92
CA GLU A 166 -26.32 17.98 -30.76
C GLU A 166 -27.49 18.78 -30.17
N ALA A 167 -27.77 18.56 -28.89
CA ALA A 167 -28.83 19.25 -28.17
C ALA A 167 -28.58 20.76 -28.14
N GLU A 168 -27.36 21.20 -27.84
CA GLU A 168 -27.01 22.63 -27.83
C GLU A 168 -27.13 23.28 -29.21
N ILE A 169 -26.73 22.59 -30.28
CA ILE A 169 -26.93 23.07 -31.66
C ILE A 169 -28.43 23.24 -31.94
N GLY A 170 -29.25 22.24 -31.61
CA GLY A 170 -30.71 22.31 -31.82
C GLY A 170 -31.39 23.42 -31.01
N LEU A 171 -30.98 23.60 -29.74
CA LEU A 171 -31.47 24.69 -28.90
C LEU A 171 -31.08 26.07 -29.46
N LEU A 172 -29.86 26.23 -29.95
CA LEU A 172 -29.45 27.48 -30.60
C LEU A 172 -30.20 27.75 -31.89
N GLU A 173 -30.39 26.74 -32.74
CA GLU A 173 -31.19 26.88 -33.96
C GLU A 173 -32.63 27.29 -33.67
N GLY A 174 -33.25 26.69 -32.64
CA GLY A 174 -34.59 27.04 -32.19
C GLY A 174 -34.67 28.47 -31.65
N ARG A 175 -33.74 28.90 -30.80
CA ARG A 175 -33.69 30.27 -30.26
C ARG A 175 -33.42 31.34 -31.33
N LEU A 176 -32.73 30.94 -32.40
CA LEU A 176 -32.38 31.78 -33.54
C LEU A 176 -33.42 31.69 -34.68
N GLY A 177 -34.47 30.88 -34.50
CA GLY A 177 -35.57 30.73 -35.47
C GLY A 177 -35.15 30.12 -36.81
N ILE A 178 -34.03 29.39 -36.85
CA ILE A 178 -33.52 28.74 -38.07
C ILE A 178 -34.36 27.51 -38.41
N VAL A 179 -34.83 26.82 -37.38
CA VAL A 179 -35.75 25.70 -37.50
C VAL A 179 -37.13 26.23 -37.10
N GLU A 180 -38.03 26.39 -38.07
CA GLU A 180 -39.46 26.47 -37.80
C GLU A 180 -39.87 25.11 -37.22
N LYS A 181 -39.93 25.01 -35.88
CA LYS A 181 -40.65 23.89 -35.28
C LYS A 181 -42.10 24.05 -35.70
N GLU A 182 -42.60 23.11 -36.52
CA GLU A 182 -44.03 22.85 -36.58
C GLU A 182 -44.53 22.75 -35.14
N ALA A 183 -45.48 23.61 -34.77
CA ALA A 183 -45.98 23.73 -33.41
C ALA A 183 -46.41 22.37 -32.90
N GLN A 184 -45.58 21.77 -32.05
CA GLN A 184 -45.90 20.59 -31.30
C GLN A 184 -45.75 21.00 -29.84
N ASP A 185 -46.90 21.13 -29.19
CA ASP A 185 -47.06 21.27 -27.74
C ASP A 185 -46.14 20.27 -27.05
N ASP A 186 -45.11 20.76 -26.38
CA ASP A 186 -44.47 20.06 -25.28
C ASP A 186 -44.42 21.05 -24.11
N GLU A 187 -45.15 20.67 -23.08
CA GLU A 187 -45.36 21.38 -21.82
C GLU A 187 -44.04 21.71 -21.12
N GLU A 188 -43.94 22.96 -20.66
CA GLU A 188 -43.23 23.46 -19.49
C GLU A 188 -42.02 22.66 -18.96
N GLU A 189 -40.82 23.16 -19.26
CA GLU A 189 -39.74 23.26 -18.27
C GLU A 189 -39.27 24.72 -18.27
N ASP A 190 -39.90 25.51 -17.40
CA ASP A 190 -39.36 26.77 -16.88
C ASP A 190 -38.04 26.46 -16.15
N ASP A 191 -36.92 26.45 -16.88
CA ASP A 191 -35.61 26.74 -16.28
C ASP A 191 -35.50 28.27 -16.13
N ALA A 192 -36.26 28.78 -15.18
CA ALA A 192 -36.09 30.11 -14.61
C ALA A 192 -34.87 30.09 -13.67
N ASP A 193 -33.68 30.06 -14.26
CA ASP A 193 -32.44 30.51 -13.63
C ASP A 193 -31.88 31.68 -14.46
N GLU A 194 -32.65 32.76 -14.55
CA GLU A 194 -32.10 34.10 -14.68
C GLU A 194 -32.01 34.66 -13.25
N ASP A 195 -30.89 34.40 -12.58
CA ASP A 195 -30.42 35.22 -11.46
C ASP A 195 -30.24 36.66 -11.98
N ASP A 196 -31.32 37.46 -11.95
CA ASP A 196 -31.30 38.92 -12.05
C ASP A 196 -31.57 39.47 -10.64
N ASP A 197 -30.62 39.20 -9.73
CA ASP A 197 -30.45 39.99 -8.51
C ASP A 197 -29.98 41.39 -8.95
N ASP A 198 -30.93 42.29 -9.21
CA ASP A 198 -30.74 43.74 -9.22
C ASP A 198 -32.09 44.42 -8.90
N GLU A 199 -32.62 44.17 -7.69
CA GLU A 199 -33.60 45.06 -7.05
C GLU A 199 -32.88 46.32 -6.53
N ASP A 200 -32.53 47.24 -7.43
CA ASP A 200 -32.36 48.65 -7.09
C ASP A 200 -33.57 49.41 -7.65
N ASP A 201 -34.67 49.33 -6.89
CA ASP A 201 -35.89 50.13 -7.07
C ASP A 201 -35.65 51.55 -6.52
N ASP A 202 -34.91 52.36 -7.27
CA ASP A 202 -34.99 53.81 -7.14
C ASP A 202 -36.08 54.31 -8.11
N GLU A 203 -37.28 54.47 -7.56
CA GLU A 203 -38.33 55.33 -8.10
C GLU A 203 -37.72 56.71 -8.38
N ASP A 204 -37.50 57.06 -9.66
CA ASP A 204 -37.88 58.35 -10.25
C ASP A 204 -37.41 58.51 -11.72
N ASP A 205 -38.38 58.89 -12.55
CA ASP A 205 -38.28 59.80 -13.69
C ASP A 205 -37.94 59.30 -15.13
N GLU A 206 -38.71 59.91 -16.04
CA GLU A 206 -38.57 60.00 -17.50
C GLU A 206 -38.81 58.77 -18.40
N THR A 207 -39.96 58.83 -19.07
CA THR A 207 -40.50 58.02 -20.19
C THR A 207 -39.64 57.95 -21.47
N ILE A 208 -38.34 58.30 -21.39
CA ILE A 208 -37.36 58.27 -22.48
C ILE A 208 -36.39 57.06 -22.33
N ALA A 209 -36.29 56.46 -21.15
CA ALA A 209 -35.38 55.34 -20.86
C ALA A 209 -35.79 53.98 -21.47
N SER A 210 -37.03 53.84 -21.95
CA SER A 210 -37.57 52.54 -22.39
C SER A 210 -36.83 51.95 -23.60
N ALA A 211 -36.47 52.77 -24.59
CA ALA A 211 -35.81 52.31 -25.82
C ALA A 211 -34.37 51.83 -25.57
N SER A 212 -33.62 52.54 -24.72
CA SER A 212 -32.24 52.16 -24.38
C SER A 212 -32.20 50.91 -23.51
N ILE A 213 -33.15 50.76 -22.56
CA ILE A 213 -33.32 49.53 -21.78
C ILE A 213 -33.64 48.33 -22.68
N VAL A 214 -34.53 48.50 -23.68
CA VAL A 214 -34.85 47.44 -24.64
C VAL A 214 -33.63 47.05 -25.48
N ALA A 215 -32.85 48.03 -25.96
CA ALA A 215 -31.62 47.77 -26.69
C ALA A 215 -30.58 47.02 -25.85
N LEU A 216 -30.41 47.37 -24.57
CA LEU A 216 -29.52 46.66 -23.64
C LEU A 216 -29.98 45.23 -23.37
N LYS A 217 -31.29 44.98 -23.23
CA LYS A 217 -31.84 43.61 -23.12
C LYS A 217 -31.55 42.78 -24.38
N GLN A 218 -31.69 43.38 -25.57
CA GLN A 218 -31.34 42.71 -26.83
C GLN A 218 -29.85 42.38 -26.91
N VAL A 219 -28.96 43.27 -26.43
CA VAL A 219 -27.52 42.99 -26.33
C VAL A 219 -27.24 41.83 -25.37
N LYS A 220 -27.84 41.82 -24.17
CA LYS A 220 -27.71 40.70 -23.21
C LYS A 220 -28.16 39.38 -23.84
N ARG A 221 -29.29 39.37 -24.54
CA ARG A 221 -29.79 38.19 -25.28
C ARG A 221 -28.78 37.72 -26.34
N LEU A 222 -28.28 38.64 -27.18
CA LEU A 222 -27.31 38.33 -28.23
C LEU A 222 -25.99 37.81 -27.65
N GLN A 223 -25.54 38.38 -26.54
CA GLN A 223 -24.38 37.91 -25.79
C GLN A 223 -24.58 36.45 -25.35
N GLY A 224 -25.70 36.13 -24.70
CA GLY A 224 -25.98 34.75 -24.28
C GLY A 224 -26.06 33.74 -25.43
N LEU A 225 -26.44 34.18 -26.64
CA LEU A 225 -26.40 33.33 -27.85
C LEU A 225 -24.98 33.14 -28.38
N CYS A 226 -24.17 34.21 -28.38
CA CYS A 226 -22.76 34.15 -28.79
C CYS A 226 -21.94 33.26 -27.84
N ASP A 227 -22.14 33.40 -26.53
CA ASP A 227 -21.44 32.61 -25.51
C ASP A 227 -21.72 31.11 -25.68
N ARG A 228 -22.98 30.74 -25.94
CA ARG A 228 -23.38 29.35 -26.23
C ARG A 228 -22.76 28.84 -27.54
N TYR A 229 -22.69 29.66 -28.59
CA TYR A 229 -22.00 29.27 -29.82
C TYR A 229 -20.49 29.02 -29.60
N VAL A 230 -19.83 29.90 -28.84
CA VAL A 230 -18.42 29.74 -28.48
C VAL A 230 -18.22 28.48 -27.62
N LEU A 231 -19.14 28.19 -26.71
CA LEU A 231 -19.10 26.97 -25.91
C LEU A 231 -19.16 25.71 -26.79
N ILE A 232 -20.07 25.67 -27.77
CA ILE A 232 -20.18 24.56 -28.73
C ILE A 232 -18.87 24.39 -29.50
N THR A 233 -18.32 25.47 -30.07
CA THR A 233 -17.07 25.39 -30.85
C THR A 233 -15.90 24.88 -29.99
N ARG A 234 -15.82 25.31 -28.73
CA ARG A 234 -14.83 24.81 -27.76
C ARG A 234 -15.02 23.33 -27.42
N ARG A 235 -16.26 22.87 -27.26
CA ARG A 235 -16.59 21.45 -27.01
C ARG A 235 -16.22 20.57 -28.20
N VAL A 236 -16.56 21.01 -29.42
CA VAL A 236 -16.17 20.36 -30.67
C VAL A 236 -14.65 20.26 -30.80
N ALA A 237 -13.92 21.35 -30.50
CA ALA A 237 -12.46 21.35 -30.52
C ALA A 237 -11.85 20.34 -29.51
N ARG A 238 -12.46 20.20 -28.33
CA ARG A 238 -12.02 19.25 -27.29
C ARG A 238 -12.28 17.79 -27.65
N LEU A 239 -13.44 17.50 -28.25
CA LEU A 239 -13.84 16.14 -28.64
C LEU A 239 -13.17 15.68 -29.95
N GLY A 240 -12.71 16.63 -30.77
CA GLY A 240 -11.99 16.39 -32.02
C GLY A 240 -12.86 16.72 -33.23
N ALA A 241 -12.56 17.85 -33.88
CA ALA A 241 -13.35 18.40 -35.00
C ALA A 241 -13.38 17.55 -36.28
N GLU A 242 -12.55 16.50 -36.34
CA GLU A 242 -12.43 15.57 -37.48
C GLU A 242 -13.36 14.36 -37.38
N LEU A 243 -14.12 14.21 -36.28
CA LEU A 243 -15.09 13.13 -36.16
C LEU A 243 -16.18 13.26 -37.23
N PRO A 244 -16.59 12.17 -37.91
CA PRO A 244 -17.60 12.20 -38.97
C PRO A 244 -18.91 12.88 -38.56
N PHE A 245 -19.30 12.73 -37.29
CA PHE A 245 -20.46 13.40 -36.71
C PHE A 245 -20.34 14.94 -36.82
N PHE A 246 -19.23 15.51 -36.35
CA PHE A 246 -19.04 16.97 -36.43
C PHE A 246 -18.91 17.47 -37.86
N VAL A 247 -18.32 16.68 -38.76
CA VAL A 247 -18.32 17.00 -40.21
C VAL A 247 -19.74 17.10 -40.75
N GLY A 248 -20.66 16.21 -40.32
CA GLY A 248 -22.08 16.28 -40.65
C GLY A 248 -22.81 17.49 -40.04
N GLN A 249 -22.40 17.94 -38.84
CA GLN A 249 -23.00 19.09 -38.16
C GLN A 249 -22.42 20.45 -38.60
N ARG A 250 -21.28 20.49 -39.31
CA ARG A 250 -20.68 21.73 -39.85
C ARG A 250 -21.67 22.64 -40.58
N PRO A 251 -22.53 22.18 -41.53
CA PRO A 251 -23.47 23.07 -42.21
C PRO A 251 -24.39 23.81 -41.23
N ARG A 252 -24.98 23.10 -40.27
CA ARG A 252 -25.83 23.67 -39.21
C ARG A 252 -25.10 24.74 -38.39
N VAL A 253 -23.90 24.42 -37.91
CA VAL A 253 -23.06 25.37 -37.15
C VAL A 253 -22.70 26.61 -38.00
N THR A 254 -22.47 26.45 -39.31
CA THR A 254 -22.22 27.60 -40.20
C THR A 254 -23.46 28.46 -40.44
N GLU A 255 -24.65 27.87 -40.46
CA GLU A 255 -25.91 28.61 -40.57
C GLU A 255 -26.21 29.40 -39.30
N ILE A 256 -26.02 28.79 -38.13
CA ILE A 256 -26.09 29.49 -36.82
C ILE A 256 -25.13 30.67 -36.81
N ARG A 257 -23.88 30.48 -37.24
CA ARG A 257 -22.90 31.57 -37.30
C ARG A 257 -23.37 32.71 -38.21
N LYS A 258 -23.88 32.40 -39.40
CA LYS A 258 -24.35 33.41 -40.36
C LYS A 258 -25.53 34.22 -39.83
N THR A 259 -26.47 33.56 -39.17
CA THR A 259 -27.67 34.20 -38.60
C THR A 259 -27.34 35.04 -37.38
N LEU A 260 -26.44 34.58 -36.50
CA LEU A 260 -25.90 35.43 -35.42
C LEU A 260 -25.22 36.69 -35.96
N LEU A 261 -24.42 36.57 -37.01
CA LEU A 261 -23.76 37.73 -37.63
C LEU A 261 -24.75 38.68 -38.30
N LEU A 262 -25.87 38.16 -38.83
CA LEU A 262 -26.97 38.96 -39.36
C LEU A 262 -27.67 39.75 -38.24
N ASP A 263 -28.02 39.10 -37.14
CA ASP A 263 -28.72 39.71 -36.01
C ASP A 263 -27.82 40.72 -35.27
N LEU A 264 -26.53 40.43 -35.15
CA LEU A 264 -25.56 41.40 -34.67
C LEU A 264 -25.43 42.60 -35.63
N ALA A 265 -25.56 42.38 -36.95
CA ALA A 265 -25.46 43.46 -37.92
C ALA A 265 -26.69 44.36 -37.91
N THR A 266 -27.89 43.81 -37.71
CA THR A 266 -29.13 44.59 -37.55
C THR A 266 -29.07 45.40 -36.26
N ALA A 267 -28.74 44.77 -35.12
CA ALA A 267 -28.61 45.45 -33.83
C ALA A 267 -27.55 46.57 -33.87
N LEU A 268 -26.41 46.34 -34.52
CA LEU A 268 -25.34 47.34 -34.63
C LEU A 268 -25.75 48.54 -35.50
N ARG A 269 -26.52 48.32 -36.58
CA ARG A 269 -27.06 49.40 -37.41
C ARG A 269 -28.07 50.24 -36.63
N GLU A 270 -28.97 49.60 -35.90
CA GLU A 270 -29.97 50.27 -35.07
C GLU A 270 -29.30 51.10 -33.97
N ALA A 271 -28.37 50.51 -33.22
CA ALA A 271 -27.61 51.22 -32.17
C ALA A 271 -26.84 52.43 -32.71
N LYS A 272 -26.29 52.34 -33.93
CA LYS A 272 -25.62 53.46 -34.59
C LYS A 272 -26.60 54.57 -34.99
N THR A 273 -27.79 54.23 -35.50
CA THR A 273 -28.81 55.23 -35.87
C THR A 273 -29.31 56.01 -34.65
N THR A 274 -29.48 55.32 -33.51
CA THR A 274 -29.90 55.93 -32.23
C THR A 274 -28.75 56.67 -31.53
N LYS A 275 -27.50 56.52 -32.01
CA LYS A 275 -26.27 57.12 -31.46
C LYS A 275 -26.02 56.77 -30.00
N GLU A 276 -26.32 55.54 -29.59
CA GLU A 276 -26.11 55.07 -28.23
C GLU A 276 -24.73 54.39 -28.09
N PRO A 277 -23.68 55.08 -27.60
CA PRO A 277 -22.34 54.51 -27.52
C PRO A 277 -22.27 53.30 -26.55
N ASN A 278 -23.15 53.28 -25.55
CA ASN A 278 -23.23 52.25 -24.52
C ASN A 278 -23.66 50.88 -25.09
N VAL A 279 -24.37 50.86 -26.22
CA VAL A 279 -24.85 49.65 -26.91
C VAL A 279 -23.88 49.22 -28.02
N VAL A 280 -23.25 50.18 -28.70
CA VAL A 280 -22.32 49.91 -29.82
C VAL A 280 -21.05 49.18 -29.37
N LEU A 281 -20.45 49.56 -28.24
CA LEU A 281 -19.20 48.94 -27.77
C LEU A 281 -19.37 47.46 -27.38
N PRO A 282 -20.40 47.06 -26.61
CA PRO A 282 -20.68 45.65 -26.35
C PRO A 282 -20.90 44.82 -27.63
N LEU A 283 -21.68 45.33 -28.58
CA LEU A 283 -21.93 44.63 -29.84
C LEU A 283 -20.64 44.37 -30.63
N LEU A 284 -19.69 45.31 -30.63
CA LEU A 284 -18.38 45.11 -31.26
C LEU A 284 -17.53 44.06 -30.54
N ARG A 285 -17.64 43.94 -29.21
CA ARG A 285 -16.95 42.88 -28.45
C ARG A 285 -17.47 41.50 -28.86
N LEU A 286 -18.78 41.35 -29.03
CA LEU A 286 -19.40 40.09 -29.48
C LEU A 286 -18.90 39.66 -30.88
N TYR A 287 -18.67 40.63 -31.79
CA TYR A 287 -18.01 40.33 -33.06
C TYR A 287 -16.58 39.81 -32.88
N GLY A 288 -15.85 40.28 -31.87
CA GLY A 288 -14.54 39.76 -31.50
C GLY A 288 -14.60 38.33 -30.96
N ASP A 289 -15.56 38.05 -30.08
CA ASP A 289 -15.75 36.71 -29.50
C ASP A 289 -16.11 35.64 -30.55
N LEU A 290 -16.71 36.07 -31.66
CA LEU A 290 -17.02 35.23 -32.85
C LEU A 290 -15.88 35.13 -33.87
N ASP A 291 -14.71 35.74 -33.61
CA ASP A 291 -13.61 35.92 -34.58
C ASP A 291 -14.07 36.60 -35.90
N ALA A 292 -14.99 37.56 -35.79
CA ALA A 292 -15.65 38.23 -36.92
C ALA A 292 -15.47 39.77 -36.91
N GLU A 293 -14.35 40.25 -36.33
CA GLU A 293 -14.02 41.67 -36.18
C GLU A 293 -14.11 42.46 -37.49
N THR A 294 -13.63 41.87 -38.59
CA THR A 294 -13.63 42.54 -39.90
C THR A 294 -15.03 42.78 -40.45
N GLU A 295 -16.00 41.93 -40.09
CA GLU A 295 -17.40 42.09 -40.48
C GLU A 295 -18.08 43.15 -39.62
N GLY A 296 -17.83 43.17 -38.31
CA GLY A 296 -18.30 44.23 -37.42
C GLY A 296 -17.82 45.62 -37.87
N VAL A 297 -16.54 45.76 -38.23
CA VAL A 297 -16.00 47.01 -38.77
C VAL A 297 -16.63 47.39 -40.12
N LYS A 298 -16.93 46.42 -40.99
CA LYS A 298 -17.63 46.69 -42.26
C LYS A 298 -19.04 47.20 -42.01
N VAL A 299 -19.80 46.58 -41.11
CA VAL A 299 -21.16 47.02 -40.76
C VAL A 299 -21.13 48.43 -40.18
N LEU A 300 -20.19 48.72 -39.28
CA LEU A 300 -20.03 50.04 -38.67
C LEU A 300 -19.67 51.14 -39.69
N LYS A 301 -18.94 50.80 -40.76
CA LYS A 301 -18.60 51.74 -41.85
C LYS A 301 -19.71 51.89 -42.91
N ALA A 302 -20.52 50.86 -43.11
CA ALA A 302 -21.56 50.82 -44.13
C ALA A 302 -22.89 51.44 -43.69
N ALA A 303 -23.15 51.47 -42.38
CA ALA A 303 -24.22 52.24 -41.75
C ALA A 303 -23.89 53.74 -41.70
#